data_AF-A0A3R7AGL0-F1
#
_entry.id   AF-A0A3R7AGL0-F1
#
_cell.length_a   1.000
_cell.length_b   1.000
_cell.length_c   1.000
_cell.angle_alpha   90.00
_cell.angle_beta   90.00
_cell.angle_gamma   90.00
#
_symmetry.space_group_name_H-M   'P 1'
#
loop_
_entity.id
_entity.type
_entity.pdbx_description
1 polymer ?
#
loop_
_entity_poly.entity_id
_entity_poly.type
_entity_poly.pdbx_seq_one_letter_code
_entity_poly.pdbx_strand_id
1 'polypeptide(L)' 'MAGDKRVEKEYRRLLKERDRLVDELHDLKKRYENGEVDEETYQRSRYDLERRIVEVMDRLTQLKFLLGAR' A
#
# COMPACT_ATOMS: atom_id res chain seq x y z
N MET A 1 9.41 -26.34 5.53
CA MET A 1 9.06 -26.24 4.09
C MET A 1 9.63 -24.93 3.54
N ALA A 2 10.32 -24.95 2.40
CA ALA A 2 10.93 -23.73 1.83
C ALA A 2 9.90 -22.74 1.23
N GLY A 3 8.67 -23.19 0.95
CA GLY A 3 7.57 -22.38 0.43
C GLY A 3 7.07 -21.33 1.43
N ASP A 4 6.91 -21.69 2.70
CA ASP A 4 6.34 -20.77 3.72
C ASP A 4 7.26 -19.59 3.98
N LYS A 5 8.57 -19.83 4.03
CA LYS A 5 9.56 -18.75 4.23
C LYS A 5 9.53 -17.73 3.09
N ARG A 6 9.21 -18.14 1.86
CA ARG A 6 9.06 -17.22 0.72
C ARG A 6 7.76 -16.41 0.82
N VAL A 7 6.66 -17.08 1.16
CA VAL A 7 5.35 -16.43 1.35
C VAL A 7 5.40 -15.43 2.50
N GLU A 8 6.01 -15.79 3.63
CA GLU A 8 6.18 -14.91 4.78
C GLU A 8 7.06 -13.69 4.46
N LYS A 9 8.14 -13.89 3.70
CA LYS A 9 9.01 -12.80 3.25
C LYS A 9 8.24 -11.80 2.37
N GLU A 10 7.45 -12.31 1.42
CA GLU A 10 6.64 -11.47 0.54
C GLU A 10 5.53 -10.75 1.32
N TYR A 11 4.87 -11.43 2.26
CA TYR A 11 3.89 -10.82 3.15
C TYR A 11 4.47 -9.64 3.93
N ARG A 12 5.65 -9.83 4.56
CA ARG A 12 6.33 -8.75 5.29
C ARG A 12 6.77 -7.59 4.38
N ARG A 13 7.16 -7.88 3.14
CA ARG A 13 7.49 -6.84 2.15
C ARG A 13 6.26 -6.00 1.82
N LEU A 14 5.12 -6.64 1.54
CA LEU A 14 3.88 -5.96 1.21
C LEU A 14 3.32 -5.14 2.38
N LEU A 15 3.52 -5.58 3.64
CA LEU A 15 3.18 -4.75 4.81
C LEU A 15 3.95 -3.43 4.78
N LYS A 16 5.26 -3.47 4.55
CA LYS A 16 6.10 -2.27 4.46
C LYS A 16 5.72 -1.38 3.29
N GLU A 17 5.32 -1.98 2.16
CA GLU A 17 4.85 -1.23 1.00
C GLU A 17 3.53 -0.52 1.28
N ARG A 18 2.57 -1.19 1.92
CA ARG A 18 1.32 -0.59 2.37
C ARG A 18 1.57 0.58 3.31
N ASP A 19 2.46 0.43 4.29
CA ASP A 19 2.78 1.50 5.24
C ASP A 19 3.39 2.71 4.51
N ARG A 20 4.33 2.50 3.59
CA ARG A 20 4.90 3.57 2.75
C ARG A 20 3.87 4.28 1.90
N LEU A 21 2.95 3.55 1.27
CA LEU A 21 1.90 4.15 0.44
C LEU A 21 0.94 5.01 1.27
N VAL A 22 0.64 4.58 2.49
CA VAL A 22 -0.17 5.37 3.44
C VAL A 22 0.58 6.64 3.85
N ASP A 23 1.88 6.55 4.14
CA ASP A 23 2.72 7.72 4.43
C ASP A 23 2.76 8.68 3.23
N GLU A 24 2.95 8.18 2.01
CA GLU A 24 2.92 8.96 0.76
C GLU A 24 1.58 9.69 0.58
N LEU A 25 0.46 9.03 0.90
CA LEU A 25 -0.88 9.64 0.84
C LEU A 25 -1.04 10.75 1.87
N HIS A 26 -0.54 10.54 3.10
CA HIS A 26 -0.54 11.57 4.13
C HIS A 26 0.30 12.78 3.74
N ASP A 27 1.48 12.57 3.17
CA ASP A 27 2.36 13.65 2.73
C ASP A 27 1.79 14.40 1.52
N LEU A 28 1.17 13.69 0.56
CA LEU A 28 0.44 14.31 -0.54
C LEU A 28 -0.66 15.26 -0.02
N LYS A 29 -1.41 14.83 1.00
CA LYS A 29 -2.44 15.65 1.64
C LYS A 29 -1.85 16.90 2.28
N LYS A 30 -0.76 16.79 3.04
CA LYS A 30 -0.09 17.96 3.65
C LYS A 30 0.38 18.95 2.59
N ARG A 31 0.98 18.46 1.50
CA ARG A 31 1.46 19.30 0.40
C ARG A 31 0.31 20.05 -0.30
N TYR A 32 -0.84 19.39 -0.48
CA TYR A 32 -2.05 20.05 -0.97
C TYR A 32 -2.57 21.11 0.01
N GLU A 33 -2.65 20.80 1.30
CA GLU A 33 -3.07 21.75 2.35
C GLU A 33 -2.14 22.97 2.45
N ASN A 34 -0.85 22.79 2.17
CA ASN A 34 0.14 23.87 2.09
C ASN A 34 0.10 24.67 0.78
N GLY A 35 -0.71 24.27 -0.20
CA GLY A 35 -0.78 24.91 -1.53
C GLY A 35 0.40 24.58 -2.44
N GLU A 36 1.19 23.54 -2.14
CA GLU A 36 2.33 23.10 -2.97
C GLU A 36 1.90 22.26 -4.18
N VAL A 37 0.64 21.81 -4.19
CA VAL A 37 0.05 20.96 -5.23
C VAL A 37 -1.34 21.51 -5.54
N ASP A 38 -1.68 21.64 -6.82
CA ASP A 38 -3.02 22.05 -7.26
C ASP A 38 -4.04 20.91 -7.11
N GLU A 39 -5.33 21.25 -7.20
CA GLU A 39 -6.40 20.29 -6.99
C GLU A 39 -6.40 19.15 -8.02
N GLU A 40 -6.13 19.43 -9.31
CA GLU A 40 -6.12 18.39 -10.34
C GLU A 40 -5.00 17.38 -10.09
N THR A 41 -3.79 17.87 -9.83
CA THR A 41 -2.63 17.04 -9.50
C THR A 41 -2.85 16.25 -8.21
N TYR A 42 -3.45 16.87 -7.19
CA TYR A 42 -3.79 16.21 -5.93
C TYR A 42 -4.78 15.07 -6.15
N GLN A 43 -5.90 15.32 -6.85
CA GLN A 43 -6.94 14.31 -7.08
C GLN A 43 -6.40 13.11 -7.86
N ARG A 44 -5.62 13.36 -8.92
CA ARG A 44 -5.02 12.29 -9.73
C ARG A 44 -4.03 11.45 -8.90
N SER A 45 -3.11 12.12 -8.21
CA SER A 45 -2.08 11.44 -7.40
C SER A 45 -2.71 10.67 -6.24
N ARG A 46 -3.75 11.22 -5.61
CA ARG A 46 -4.51 10.59 -4.54
C ARG A 46 -5.19 9.32 -5.04
N TYR A 47 -5.88 9.39 -6.17
CA TYR A 47 -6.54 8.24 -6.77
C TYR A 47 -5.55 7.10 -7.08
N ASP A 48 -4.39 7.44 -7.65
CA ASP A 48 -3.35 6.45 -7.97
C ASP A 48 -2.78 5.79 -6.69
N LEU A 49 -2.55 6.57 -5.62
CA LEU A 49 -2.10 6.04 -4.33
C LEU A 49 -3.16 5.16 -3.66
N GLU A 50 -4.40 5.62 -3.58
CA GLU A 50 -5.52 4.86 -3.00
C GLU A 50 -5.70 3.51 -3.72
N ARG A 51 -5.63 3.51 -5.06
CA ARG A 51 -5.69 2.28 -5.85
C ARG A 51 -4.55 1.31 -5.50
N ARG A 52 -3.31 1.79 -5.45
CA ARG A 52 -2.14 0.96 -5.09
C ARG A 52 -2.26 0.38 -3.68
N ILE A 53 -2.76 1.17 -2.73
CA ILE A 53 -3.02 0.71 -1.35
C ILE A 53 -4.00 -0.47 -1.36
N VAL A 54 -5.12 -0.34 -2.08
CA VAL A 54 -6.13 -1.40 -2.19
C VAL A 54 -5.54 -2.67 -2.82
N GLU A 55 -4.77 -2.55 -3.89
CA GLU A 55 -4.12 -3.69 -4.56
C GLU A 55 -3.14 -4.43 -3.63
N VAL A 56 -2.34 -3.69 -2.86
CA VAL A 56 -1.42 -4.28 -1.86
C VAL A 56 -2.20 -4.94 -0.72
N MET A 57 -3.29 -4.33 -0.25
CA MET A 57 -4.14 -4.89 0.81
C MET A 57 -4.86 -6.16 0.37
N ASP A 58 -5.34 -6.22 -0.87
CA ASP A 58 -5.92 -7.44 -1.44
C ASP A 58 -4.87 -8.55 -1.49
N ARG A 59 -3.67 -8.24 -1.99
CA ARG A 59 -2.59 -9.22 -2.04
C ARG A 59 -2.17 -9.72 -0.66
N LEU A 60 -2.11 -8.83 0.34
CA LEU A 60 -1.87 -9.21 1.73
C LEU A 60 -2.94 -10.17 2.25
N THR A 61 -4.20 -9.92 1.91
CA THR A 61 -5.33 -10.78 2.29
C THR A 61 -5.21 -12.17 1.67
N GLN A 62 -4.89 -12.24 0.38
CA GLN A 62 -4.63 -13.51 -0.33
C GLN A 62 -3.49 -14.31 0.33
N LEU A 63 -2.35 -13.66 0.62
CA LEU A 63 -1.21 -14.33 1.26
C LEU A 63 -1.53 -14.74 2.71
N LYS A 64 -2.28 -13.93 3.45
CA LYS A 64 -2.73 -14.27 4.80
C LYS A 64 -3.62 -15.51 4.79
N PHE A 65 -4.52 -15.63 3.82
CA PHE A 65 -5.33 -16.84 3.62
C PHE A 65 -4.45 -18.07 3.36
N LEU A 66 -3.46 -17.97 2.46
CA LEU A 66 -2.54 -19.07 2.18
C LEU A 66 -1.69 -19.49 3.39
N LEU A 67 -1.33 -18.53 4.25
CA LEU A 67 -0.58 -18.79 5.48
C LEU A 67 -1.44 -19.39 6.61
N GLY A 68 -2.72 -19.02 6.68
CA GLY A 68 -3.67 -19.48 7.71
C GLY A 68 -4.47 -20.74 7.32
N ALA A 69 -4.52 -21.12 6.05
CA ALA A 69 -5.16 -22.34 5.57
C ALA A 69 -4.30 -23.61 5.78
N ARG A 70 -3.37 -23.57 6.74
CA ARG A 70 -2.47 -24.67 7.10
C ARG A 70 -2.66 -25.11 8.54
#